data_AF-A0A1T2GY15-F1
#
_entry.id   AF-A0A1T2GY15-F1
#
_cell.length_a   1.000
_cell.length_b   1.000
_cell.length_c   1.000
_cell.angle_alpha   90.00
_cell.angle_beta   90.00
_cell.angle_gamma   90.00
#
_symmetry.space_group_name_H-M   'P 1'
#
loop_
_entity.id
_entity.type
_entity.pdbx_description
1 polymer ?
#
loop_
_entity_poly.entity_id
_entity_poly.type
_entity_poly.pdbx_seq_one_letter_code
_entity_poly.pdbx_strand_id
1 'polypeptide(L)' 'MYLLTYHPKTRPPWNKGRLIGQKPPLKPREIWSILVRLQIAKRSRDLALFNIALDSKLRGCDIVRLRVSVASDRF' A
#
# COMPACT_ATOMS: atom_id res chain seq x y z
N MET A 1 -31.54 23.91 6.34
CA MET A 1 -31.26 22.49 6.70
C MET A 1 -31.32 21.66 5.41
N TYR A 2 -30.32 21.81 4.54
CA TYR A 2 -30.24 21.10 3.27
C TYR A 2 -28.97 20.25 3.31
N LEU A 3 -29.10 19.01 3.77
CA LEU A 3 -28.09 18.00 3.50
C LEU A 3 -28.19 17.67 2.01
N LEU A 4 -27.31 18.29 1.22
CA LEU A 4 -27.01 17.89 -0.14
C LEU A 4 -26.77 16.38 -0.12
N THR A 5 -27.67 15.63 -0.74
CA THR A 5 -27.57 14.19 -0.93
C THR A 5 -26.35 13.91 -1.80
N TYR A 6 -25.20 13.70 -1.15
CA TYR A 6 -24.01 13.16 -1.79
C TYR A 6 -24.33 11.73 -2.24
N HIS A 7 -24.72 11.58 -3.49
CA HIS A 7 -24.81 10.30 -4.16
C HIS A 7 -23.44 10.00 -4.78
N PRO A 8 -22.56 9.22 -4.11
CA PRO A 8 -21.33 8.80 -4.74
C PRO A 8 -21.69 8.01 -5.99
N LYS A 9 -21.13 8.39 -7.14
CA LYS A 9 -21.18 7.57 -8.36
C LYS A 9 -20.48 6.24 -8.05
N THR A 10 -21.25 5.22 -7.71
CA THR A 10 -20.76 3.86 -7.48
C THR A 10 -20.34 3.29 -8.83
N ARG A 11 -19.08 3.48 -9.20
CA ARG A 11 -18.50 2.74 -10.33
C ARG A 11 -18.44 1.28 -9.91
N PRO A 12 -19.04 0.34 -10.67
CA PRO A 12 -18.88 -1.07 -10.37
C PRO A 12 -17.36 -1.39 -10.37
N PRO A 13 -16.88 -2.20 -9.41
CA PRO A 13 -15.47 -2.51 -9.35
C PRO A 13 -15.06 -3.24 -10.64
N TRP A 14 -13.83 -3.00 -11.11
CA TRP A 14 -13.32 -3.51 -12.38
C TRP A 14 -13.35 -5.05 -12.50
N ASN A 15 -13.52 -5.75 -11.37
CA ASN A 15 -13.57 -7.19 -11.25
C ASN A 15 -14.96 -7.75 -10.89
N LYS A 16 -16.04 -6.95 -10.97
CA LYS A 16 -17.40 -7.41 -10.66
C LYS A 16 -17.77 -8.63 -11.52
N GLY A 17 -18.12 -9.74 -10.89
CA GLY A 17 -18.48 -11.00 -11.56
C GLY A 17 -17.30 -11.85 -12.03
N ARG A 18 -16.05 -11.45 -11.76
CA ARG A 18 -14.85 -12.22 -12.09
C ARG A 18 -14.27 -12.85 -10.83
N LEU A 19 -14.17 -14.18 -10.78
CA LEU A 19 -13.36 -14.88 -9.78
C LEU A 19 -11.88 -14.57 -10.04
N ILE A 20 -11.34 -13.62 -9.27
CA ILE A 20 -9.92 -13.29 -9.31
C ILE A 20 -9.26 -14.04 -8.15
N GLY A 21 -8.40 -15.00 -8.49
CA GLY A 21 -7.59 -15.70 -7.50
C GLY A 21 -6.60 -14.78 -6.79
N GLN A 22 -5.91 -15.31 -5.78
CA GLN A 22 -4.86 -14.58 -5.10
C GLN A 22 -3.80 -14.14 -6.12
N LYS A 23 -3.47 -12.84 -6.12
CA LYS A 23 -2.37 -12.34 -6.95
C LYS A 23 -1.07 -12.98 -6.44
N PRO A 24 -0.22 -13.52 -7.32
CA PRO A 24 1.01 -14.17 -6.89
C PRO A 24 1.91 -13.18 -6.12
N PRO A 25 2.68 -13.67 -5.13
CA PRO A 25 3.63 -12.83 -4.41
C PRO A 25 4.73 -12.33 -5.37
N LEU A 26 5.34 -11.20 -5.02
CA LEU A 26 6.48 -10.67 -5.76
C LEU A 26 7.69 -11.59 -5.63
N LYS A 27 8.41 -11.79 -6.73
CA LYS A 27 9.68 -12.53 -6.75
C LYS A 27 10.81 -11.63 -6.19
N PRO A 28 11.88 -12.21 -5.59
CA PRO A 28 13.00 -11.43 -5.06
C PRO A 28 13.62 -10.45 -6.08
N ARG A 29 13.73 -10.86 -7.34
CA ARG A 29 14.22 -10.01 -8.43
C ARG A 29 13.31 -8.80 -8.70
N GLU A 30 12.00 -8.97 -8.59
CA GLU A 30 11.03 -7.90 -8.78
C GLU A 30 11.10 -6.90 -7.62
N ILE A 31 11.21 -7.40 -6.39
CA ILE A 31 11.42 -6.59 -5.18
C ILE A 31 12.68 -5.72 -5.35
N TRP A 32 13.80 -6.34 -5.71
CA TRP A 32 15.06 -5.62 -5.92
C TRP A 32 14.93 -4.55 -7.01
N SER A 33 14.24 -4.87 -8.12
CA SER A 33 14.01 -3.91 -9.20
C SER A 33 13.20 -2.69 -8.75
N ILE A 34 12.23 -2.88 -7.85
CA ILE A 34 11.40 -1.80 -7.30
C ILE A 34 12.24 -0.93 -6.35
N LEU A 35 13.01 -1.55 -5.45
CA LEU A 35 13.89 -0.83 -4.52
C LEU A 35 14.87 0.08 -5.24
N VAL A 36 15.58 -0.45 -6.24
CA VAL A 36 16.56 0.30 -7.02
C VAL A 36 15.91 1.46 -7.76
N ARG A 37 14.73 1.23 -8.37
CA ARG A 37 13.99 2.30 -9.07
C ARG A 37 13.58 3.42 -8.12
N LEU A 38 13.10 3.09 -6.92
CA LEU A 38 12.71 4.08 -5.90
C LEU A 38 13.92 4.86 -5.37
N GLN A 39 15.06 4.18 -5.20
CA GLN A 39 16.30 4.79 -4.74
C GLN A 39 16.89 5.75 -5.78
N ILE A 40 16.96 5.35 -7.06
CA ILE A 40 17.40 6.21 -8.17
C ILE A 40 16.48 7.43 -8.30
N ALA A 41 15.18 7.23 -8.17
CA ALA A 41 14.19 8.31 -8.20
C ALA A 41 14.19 9.20 -6.93
N LYS A 42 15.07 8.93 -5.95
CA LYS A 42 15.15 9.63 -4.65
C LYS A 42 13.81 9.73 -3.92
N ARG A 43 12.93 8.73 -4.09
CA ARG A 43 11.63 8.67 -3.41
C ARG A 43 11.75 8.01 -2.05
N SER A 44 12.36 8.72 -1.11
CA SER A 44 12.66 8.22 0.25
C SER A 44 11.42 7.72 1.01
N ARG A 45 10.30 8.44 0.93
CA ARG A 45 9.03 8.03 1.55
C ARG A 45 8.51 6.71 0.98
N ASP A 46 8.43 6.61 -0.35
CA ASP A 46 7.89 5.43 -1.02
C ASP A 46 8.80 4.21 -0.78
N LEU A 47 10.12 4.41 -0.76
CA LEU A 47 11.11 3.38 -0.42
C LEU A 47 10.91 2.87 1.01
N ALA A 48 10.75 3.77 1.97
CA ALA A 48 10.52 3.40 3.37
C ALA A 48 9.19 2.65 3.56
N LEU A 49 8.11 3.15 2.96
CA LEU A 49 6.79 2.49 3.03
C LEU A 49 6.82 1.11 2.36
N PHE A 50 7.55 0.96 1.26
CA PHE A 50 7.70 -0.34 0.58
C PHE A 50 8.48 -1.34 1.44
N ASN A 51 9.58 -0.92 2.07
CA ASN A 51 10.32 -1.77 3.02
C ASN A 51 9.45 -2.19 4.21
N ILE A 52 8.75 -1.24 4.84
CA ILE A 52 7.83 -1.53 5.94
C ILE A 52 6.74 -2.53 5.51
N ALA A 53 6.21 -2.39 4.30
CA ALA A 53 5.19 -3.30 3.76
C ALA A 53 5.68 -4.75 3.66
N LEU A 54 6.94 -4.93 3.25
CA LEU A 54 7.57 -6.24 3.11
C LEU A 54 7.80 -6.90 4.47
N ASP A 55 8.27 -6.15 5.46
CA ASP A 55 8.61 -6.68 6.78
C ASP A 55 7.35 -6.97 7.62
N SER A 56 6.35 -6.09 7.56
CA SER A 56 5.16 -6.14 8.43
C SER A 56 3.95 -6.86 7.83
N LYS A 57 3.95 -7.12 6.51
CA LYS A 57 2.80 -7.71 5.77
C LYS A 57 1.47 -6.95 5.94
N LEU A 58 1.53 -5.66 6.26
CA LEU A 58 0.33 -4.81 6.42
C LEU A 58 -0.35 -4.54 5.06
N ARG A 59 -1.64 -4.20 5.11
CA ARG A 59 -2.35 -3.75 3.90
C ARG A 59 -1.88 -2.35 3.53
N GLY A 60 -1.90 -2.03 2.23
CA GLY A 60 -1.46 -0.72 1.73
C GLY A 60 -2.17 0.45 2.43
N CYS A 61 -3.47 0.32 2.74
CA CYS A 61 -4.23 1.33 3.47
C CYS A 61 -3.76 1.55 4.91
N ASP A 62 -3.24 0.51 5.56
CA ASP A 62 -2.76 0.55 6.94
C ASP A 62 -1.38 1.20 6.98
N ILE A 63 -0.52 0.84 6.01
CA ILE A 63 0.84 1.38 5.84
C ILE A 63 0.80 2.90 5.61
N VAL A 64 -0.08 3.39 4.73
CA VAL A 64 -0.19 4.84 4.45
C VAL A 64 -0.78 5.63 5.62
N ARG A 65 -1.42 4.96 6.59
CA ARG A 65 -1.97 5.55 7.81
C ARG A 65 -1.02 5.47 9.01
N LEU A 66 0.16 4.86 8.85
CA LEU A 66 1.13 4.75 9.93
C LEU A 66 1.56 6.13 10.43
N ARG A 67 1.63 6.26 11.75
CA ARG A 67 2.15 7.45 12.43
C ARG A 67 3.51 7.11 13.03
N VAL A 68 4.44 8.04 12.92
CA VAL A 68 5.73 7.92 13.60
C VAL A 68 5.47 8.11 15.09
N SER A 69 5.67 7.03 15.84
CA SER A 69 5.80 7.07 17.30
C SER A 69 7.18 6.57 17.64
N VAL A 70 7.76 7.04 18.74
CA VAL A 70 8.96 6.42 19.29
C VAL A 70 8.57 4.99 19.63
N ALA A 71 9.07 4.02 18.87
CA ALA A 71 8.99 2.63 19.29
C ALA A 71 9.89 2.55 20.53
N SER A 72 9.29 2.36 21.70
CA SER A 72 10.05 1.92 22.85
C SER A 72 10.70 0.61 22.46
N ASP A 73 12.03 0.59 22.35
CA ASP A 73 12.82 -0.64 22.29
C ASP A 73 12.39 -1.49 23.48
N ARG A 74 11.47 -2.41 23.24
CA ARG A 74 11.17 -3.49 24.16
C ARG A 74 11.92 -4.69 23.61
N PHE A 75 13.15 -4.81 24.10
CA PHE A 75 13.81 -6.09 24.27
C PHE A 75 12.99 -6.97 25.22
#